data_AF-D4BDZ0-F1
#
_entry.id   AF-D4BDZ0-F1
#
_cell.length_a   1.000
_cell.length_b   1.000
_cell.length_c   1.000
_cell.angle_alpha   90.00
_cell.angle_beta   90.00
_cell.angle_gamma   90.00
#
_symmetry.space_group_name_H-M   'P 1'
#
loop_
_entity.id
_entity.type
_entity.pdbx_description
1 polymer ?
#
loop_
_entity_poly.entity_id
_entity_poly.type
_entity_poly.pdbx_seq_one_letter_code
_entity_poly.pdbx_strand_id
1 'polypeptide(L)'
;MSEMNRYLSKYPSYTRLDWLWIKAMLWTEGDADGHKHEWEHKPLRIGVQGDKAAPVVINRSEAVKLVIPSGSTWQGITSSNLIADPHMNIRAAIVYLMNRLSKSDMISVDDSNDKALHTVKVSAIKGHGTFSDIVKDTNQIGTTMDILIRENPGVNPSKVHDGQELRYRKGSMQRAIIGWISPITANVIAKSYNGGGDSKYAEKLSYVHTLLTSATGNTNQ
;
A
#
# COMPACT_ATOMS: atom_id res chain seq x y z
N MET A 1 -12.34 7.92 -7.86
CA MET A 1 -10.89 8.08 -8.15
C MET A 1 -10.23 9.28 -7.46
N SER A 2 -10.84 10.47 -7.46
CA SER A 2 -10.26 11.68 -6.83
C SER A 2 -9.86 11.45 -5.37
N GLU A 3 -10.72 10.78 -4.59
CA GLU A 3 -10.46 10.45 -3.19
C GLU A 3 -9.25 9.53 -3.00
N MET A 4 -9.17 8.42 -3.76
CA MET A 4 -8.03 7.50 -3.74
C MET A 4 -6.71 8.23 -4.07
N ASN A 5 -6.70 8.98 -5.17
CA ASN A 5 -5.51 9.71 -5.60
C ASN A 5 -5.09 10.79 -4.59
N ARG A 6 -6.05 11.49 -3.96
CA ARG A 6 -5.78 12.45 -2.89
C ARG A 6 -5.24 11.78 -1.63
N TYR A 7 -5.77 10.62 -1.27
CA TYR A 7 -5.31 9.89 -0.09
C TYR A 7 -3.88 9.37 -0.28
N LEU A 8 -3.54 8.87 -1.47
CA LEU A 8 -2.24 8.29 -1.77
C LEU A 8 -1.15 9.32 -2.08
N SER A 9 -1.50 10.58 -2.38
CA SER A 9 -0.52 11.64 -2.67
C SER A 9 0.33 12.03 -1.47
N LYS A 10 -0.02 11.58 -0.25
CA LYS A 10 0.81 11.74 0.95
C LYS A 10 2.07 10.87 0.94
N TYR A 11 2.11 9.83 0.10
CA TYR A 11 3.24 8.92 0.01
C TYR A 11 4.28 9.43 -1.00
N PRO A 12 5.57 9.20 -0.74
CA PRO A 12 6.64 9.68 -1.61
C PRO A 12 6.52 9.11 -3.03
N SER A 13 6.87 9.93 -4.02
CA SER A 13 6.91 9.56 -5.44
C SER A 13 5.60 8.98 -5.99
N TYR A 14 4.46 9.37 -5.43
CA TYR A 14 3.16 8.89 -5.87
C TYR A 14 2.88 9.29 -7.32
N THR A 15 2.66 8.28 -8.18
CA THR A 15 2.16 8.48 -9.54
C THR A 15 0.64 8.35 -9.52
N ARG A 16 -0.05 9.42 -9.91
CA ARG A 16 -1.51 9.46 -9.95
C ARG A 16 -2.05 8.36 -10.87
N LEU A 17 -2.95 7.53 -10.36
CA LEU A 17 -3.65 6.55 -11.19
C LEU A 17 -4.70 7.27 -12.05
N ASP A 18 -4.55 7.19 -13.37
CA ASP A 18 -5.53 7.70 -14.33
C ASP A 18 -6.77 6.79 -14.35
N TRP A 19 -7.95 7.41 -14.37
CA TRP A 19 -9.20 6.69 -14.51
C TRP A 19 -9.34 6.01 -15.87
N LEU A 20 -8.64 6.49 -16.91
CA LEU A 20 -8.61 5.84 -18.22
C LEU A 20 -8.03 4.42 -18.15
N TRP A 21 -7.05 4.16 -17.29
CA TRP A 21 -6.55 2.79 -17.07
C TRP A 21 -7.62 1.87 -16.48
N ILE A 22 -8.41 2.35 -15.52
CA ILE A 22 -9.47 1.53 -14.91
C ILE A 22 -10.61 1.29 -15.91
N LYS A 23 -10.98 2.30 -16.70
CA LYS A 23 -11.92 2.11 -17.82
C LYS A 23 -11.39 1.09 -18.82
N ALA A 24 -10.10 1.14 -19.15
CA ALA A 24 -9.50 0.19 -20.08
C ALA A 24 -9.52 -1.23 -19.51
N MET A 25 -9.24 -1.40 -18.21
CA MET A 25 -9.38 -2.69 -17.53
C MET A 25 -10.80 -3.22 -17.60
N LEU A 26 -11.81 -2.38 -17.35
CA LEU A 26 -13.24 -2.79 -17.42
C LEU A 26 -13.55 -3.44 -18.78
N TRP A 27 -13.21 -2.74 -19.87
CA TRP A 27 -13.40 -3.25 -21.23
C TRP A 27 -12.50 -4.45 -21.61
N THR A 28 -11.43 -4.70 -20.86
CA THR A 28 -10.51 -5.82 -21.12
C THR A 28 -10.90 -7.10 -20.36
N GLU A 29 -11.41 -6.96 -19.13
CA GLU A 29 -11.83 -8.05 -18.26
C GLU A 29 -13.20 -8.63 -18.64
N GLY A 30 -14.09 -7.75 -19.11
CA GLY A 30 -15.46 -8.12 -19.38
C GLY A 30 -15.69 -8.67 -20.78
N ASP A 31 -16.49 -9.73 -20.81
CA ASP A 31 -17.22 -10.15 -22.00
C ASP A 31 -18.70 -9.99 -21.65
N ALA A 32 -19.30 -8.89 -22.09
CA ALA A 32 -20.66 -8.52 -21.74
C ALA A 32 -21.71 -9.55 -22.24
N ASP A 33 -21.36 -10.30 -23.30
CA ASP A 33 -22.26 -11.27 -23.92
C ASP A 33 -22.06 -12.68 -23.34
N GLY A 34 -20.82 -13.14 -23.19
CA GLY A 34 -20.51 -14.46 -22.65
C GLY A 34 -20.57 -14.55 -21.12
N HIS A 35 -20.49 -13.41 -20.41
CA HIS A 35 -20.42 -13.34 -18.95
C HIS A 35 -21.30 -12.20 -18.38
N LYS A 36 -22.55 -12.11 -18.83
CA LYS A 36 -23.48 -11.03 -18.46
C LYS A 36 -23.62 -10.82 -16.94
N HIS A 37 -23.74 -11.91 -16.17
CA HIS A 37 -23.88 -11.80 -14.71
C HIS A 37 -22.62 -11.20 -14.06
N GLU A 38 -21.43 -11.67 -14.44
CA GLU A 38 -20.16 -11.10 -14.00
C GLU A 38 -20.01 -9.66 -14.46
N TRP A 39 -20.42 -9.31 -15.68
CA TRP A 39 -20.37 -7.93 -16.15
C TRP A 39 -21.22 -6.99 -15.28
N GLU A 40 -22.41 -7.42 -14.85
CA GLU A 40 -23.32 -6.62 -14.04
C GLU A 40 -22.87 -6.48 -12.57
N HIS A 41 -22.17 -7.47 -12.00
CA HIS A 41 -21.89 -7.53 -10.56
C HIS A 41 -20.39 -7.55 -10.21
N LYS A 42 -19.57 -8.15 -11.07
CA LYS A 42 -18.13 -8.40 -10.90
C LYS A 42 -17.34 -7.94 -12.15
N PRO A 43 -17.49 -6.69 -12.63
CA PRO A 43 -16.99 -6.28 -13.95
C PRO A 43 -15.45 -6.28 -14.07
N LEU A 44 -14.72 -6.23 -12.95
CA LEU A 44 -13.27 -6.43 -12.91
C LEU A 44 -12.88 -7.80 -12.38
N ARG A 45 -13.82 -8.75 -12.41
CA ARG A 45 -13.67 -10.17 -12.07
C ARG A 45 -13.12 -10.48 -10.68
N ILE A 46 -13.05 -9.49 -9.78
CA ILE A 46 -12.72 -9.75 -8.38
C ILE A 46 -13.84 -10.57 -7.75
N GLY A 47 -13.49 -11.66 -7.07
CA GLY A 47 -14.42 -12.58 -6.40
C GLY A 47 -15.08 -13.61 -7.32
N VAL A 48 -14.64 -13.76 -8.58
CA VAL A 48 -15.02 -14.94 -9.39
C VAL A 48 -14.28 -16.19 -8.90
N GLN A 49 -14.73 -17.38 -9.28
CA GLN A 49 -14.07 -18.63 -8.91
C GLN A 49 -12.60 -18.62 -9.33
N GLY A 50 -11.70 -18.93 -8.38
CA GLY A 50 -10.25 -18.95 -8.62
C GLY A 50 -9.57 -17.57 -8.50
N ASP A 51 -10.30 -16.50 -8.20
CA ASP A 51 -9.74 -15.17 -7.99
C ASP A 51 -8.82 -15.13 -6.76
N LYS A 52 -7.61 -14.58 -6.97
CA LYS A 52 -6.60 -14.39 -5.92
C LYS A 52 -6.68 -13.00 -5.28
N ALA A 53 -7.40 -12.06 -5.87
CA ALA A 53 -7.45 -10.67 -5.41
C ALA A 53 -8.46 -10.43 -4.29
N ALA A 54 -9.65 -11.06 -4.34
CA ALA A 54 -10.66 -10.90 -3.29
C ALA A 54 -10.12 -11.20 -1.88
N PRO A 55 -9.42 -12.32 -1.62
CA PRO A 55 -8.86 -12.57 -0.28
C PRO A 55 -7.86 -11.50 0.17
N VAL A 56 -7.07 -10.95 -0.76
CA VAL A 56 -6.09 -9.89 -0.46
C VAL A 56 -6.79 -8.61 0.01
N VAL A 57 -7.85 -8.21 -0.69
CA VAL A 57 -8.61 -6.99 -0.36
C VAL A 57 -9.42 -7.17 0.92
N ILE A 58 -10.05 -8.32 1.12
CA ILE A 58 -10.92 -8.59 2.28
C ILE A 58 -10.11 -8.76 3.56
N ASN A 59 -9.00 -9.50 3.54
CA ASN A 59 -8.21 -9.76 4.75
C ASN A 59 -7.47 -8.50 5.25
N ARG A 60 -7.27 -7.50 4.38
CA ARG A 60 -6.66 -6.21 4.72
C ARG A 60 -5.37 -6.37 5.53
N SER A 61 -4.38 -7.05 4.95
CA SER A 61 -3.03 -7.06 5.51
C SER A 61 -2.52 -5.63 5.73
N GLU A 62 -1.48 -5.45 6.55
CA GLU A 62 -0.91 -4.13 6.82
C GLU A 62 -0.61 -3.34 5.53
N ALA A 63 -0.03 -4.00 4.52
CA ALA A 63 0.24 -3.38 3.22
C ALA A 63 -1.03 -2.90 2.51
N VAL A 64 -2.08 -3.72 2.51
CA VAL A 64 -3.36 -3.38 1.87
C VAL A 64 -4.05 -2.23 2.60
N LYS A 65 -3.99 -2.18 3.94
CA LYS A 65 -4.55 -1.08 4.73
C LYS A 65 -3.94 0.27 4.35
N LEU A 66 -2.65 0.32 4.00
CA LEU A 66 -1.96 1.56 3.63
C LEU A 66 -2.50 2.20 2.36
N VAL A 67 -3.13 1.42 1.47
CA VAL A 67 -3.69 1.94 0.21
C VAL A 67 -5.20 2.25 0.27
N ILE A 68 -5.88 1.91 1.37
CA ILE A 68 -7.32 2.16 1.52
C ILE A 68 -7.53 3.52 2.21
N PRO A 69 -8.25 4.48 1.58
CA PRO A 69 -8.55 5.75 2.22
C PRO A 69 -9.30 5.59 3.55
N SER A 70 -8.78 6.19 4.61
CA SER A 70 -9.38 6.12 5.96
C SER A 70 -10.67 6.93 6.04
N GLY A 71 -11.70 6.40 6.74
CA GLY A 71 -12.98 7.12 6.97
C GLY A 71 -13.84 7.27 5.71
N SER A 72 -13.70 6.36 4.75
CA SER A 72 -14.31 6.47 3.43
C SER A 72 -15.17 5.25 3.08
N THR A 73 -15.99 5.37 2.03
CA THR A 73 -16.74 4.25 1.46
C THR A 73 -15.84 3.08 1.02
N TRP A 74 -14.55 3.32 0.77
CA TRP A 74 -13.57 2.28 0.44
C TRP A 74 -13.32 1.31 1.59
N GLN A 75 -13.58 1.72 2.84
CA GLN A 75 -13.52 0.82 3.99
C GLN A 75 -14.74 -0.10 4.10
N GLY A 76 -15.78 0.13 3.30
CA GLY A 76 -17.01 -0.67 3.29
C GLY A 76 -16.91 -1.95 2.46
N ILE A 77 -15.79 -2.25 1.80
CA ILE A 77 -15.65 -3.46 0.98
C ILE A 77 -15.70 -4.71 1.87
N THR A 78 -16.66 -5.60 1.61
CA THR A 78 -16.87 -6.88 2.27
C THR A 78 -16.95 -8.01 1.24
N SER A 79 -16.84 -9.27 1.68
CA SER A 79 -16.99 -10.41 0.78
C SER A 79 -18.36 -10.45 0.08
N SER A 80 -19.41 -9.95 0.75
CA SER A 80 -20.77 -9.94 0.20
C SER A 80 -20.98 -8.86 -0.85
N ASN A 81 -20.58 -7.61 -0.58
CA ASN A 81 -20.83 -6.52 -1.52
C ASN A 81 -19.84 -6.50 -2.70
N LEU A 82 -18.64 -7.05 -2.54
CA LEU A 82 -17.64 -7.15 -3.60
C LEU A 82 -18.12 -7.98 -4.80
N ILE A 83 -19.00 -8.96 -4.57
CA ILE A 83 -19.55 -9.83 -5.62
C ILE A 83 -20.96 -9.42 -6.07
N ALA A 84 -21.59 -8.45 -5.41
CA ALA A 84 -22.98 -8.08 -5.62
C ALA A 84 -23.16 -6.62 -6.07
N ASP A 85 -22.24 -5.71 -5.73
CA ASP A 85 -22.25 -4.31 -6.13
C ASP A 85 -21.06 -4.04 -7.08
N PRO A 86 -21.30 -3.71 -8.36
CA PRO A 86 -20.23 -3.41 -9.31
C PRO A 86 -19.37 -2.23 -8.87
N HIS A 87 -19.89 -1.28 -8.11
CA HIS A 87 -19.09 -0.17 -7.58
C HIS A 87 -18.11 -0.63 -6.51
N MET A 88 -18.51 -1.59 -5.65
CA MET A 88 -17.60 -2.18 -4.67
C MET A 88 -16.59 -3.10 -5.34
N ASN A 89 -16.98 -3.82 -6.39
CA ASN A 89 -16.06 -4.60 -7.22
C ASN A 89 -14.96 -3.72 -7.85
N ILE A 90 -15.35 -2.58 -8.43
CA ILE A 90 -14.41 -1.61 -9.01
C ILE A 90 -13.49 -1.03 -7.94
N ARG A 91 -14.01 -0.66 -6.77
CA ARG A 91 -13.18 -0.17 -5.66
C ARG A 91 -12.18 -1.24 -5.19
N ALA A 92 -12.62 -2.49 -5.07
CA ALA A 92 -11.76 -3.62 -4.70
C ALA A 92 -10.64 -3.84 -5.72
N ALA A 93 -10.96 -3.78 -7.00
CA ALA A 93 -9.96 -3.89 -8.07
C ALA A 93 -8.92 -2.77 -8.01
N ILE A 94 -9.34 -1.53 -7.76
CA ILE A 94 -8.42 -0.40 -7.59
C ILE A 94 -7.54 -0.61 -6.36
N VAL A 95 -8.11 -0.99 -5.21
CA VAL A 95 -7.34 -1.30 -3.99
C VAL A 95 -6.31 -2.38 -4.27
N TYR A 96 -6.70 -3.46 -4.95
CA TYR A 96 -5.81 -4.54 -5.31
C TYR A 96 -4.68 -4.07 -6.22
N LEU A 97 -5.00 -3.34 -7.29
CA LEU A 97 -4.01 -2.78 -8.21
C LEU A 97 -3.03 -1.86 -7.47
N MET A 98 -3.54 -0.92 -6.68
CA MET A 98 -2.68 0.03 -5.94
C MET A 98 -1.79 -0.68 -4.92
N ASN A 99 -2.29 -1.70 -4.22
CA ASN A 99 -1.45 -2.54 -3.36
C ASN A 99 -0.32 -3.22 -4.16
N ARG A 100 -0.63 -3.78 -5.34
CA ARG A 100 0.37 -4.44 -6.19
C ARG A 100 1.37 -3.47 -6.83
N LEU A 101 0.99 -2.21 -7.04
CA LEU A 101 1.86 -1.15 -7.53
C LEU A 101 2.69 -0.48 -6.42
N SER A 102 2.30 -0.65 -5.16
CA SER A 102 3.01 -0.07 -4.03
C SER A 102 4.30 -0.83 -3.70
N LYS A 103 5.34 -0.09 -3.36
CA LYS A 103 6.56 -0.61 -2.74
C LYS A 103 6.48 -0.27 -1.26
N SER A 104 6.45 -1.28 -0.40
CA SER A 104 6.39 -1.09 1.05
C SER A 104 7.56 -1.75 1.75
N ASP A 105 7.96 -1.16 2.87
CA ASP A 105 9.03 -1.68 3.73
C ASP A 105 8.70 -1.44 5.21
N MET A 106 9.39 -2.15 6.10
CA MET A 106 9.35 -1.88 7.54
C MET A 106 10.31 -0.74 7.85
N ILE A 107 9.77 0.41 8.22
CA ILE A 107 10.56 1.58 8.58
C ILE A 107 10.32 1.97 10.03
N SER A 108 11.29 2.68 10.61
CA SER A 108 11.10 3.32 11.89
C SER A 108 10.17 4.54 11.78
N VAL A 109 9.11 4.56 12.58
CA VAL A 109 8.14 5.66 12.65
C VAL A 109 8.05 6.20 14.08
N ASP A 110 8.19 7.52 14.23
CA ASP A 110 7.98 8.20 15.51
C ASP A 110 6.52 8.06 15.96
N ASP A 111 6.29 7.85 17.25
CA ASP A 111 4.96 7.79 17.84
C ASP A 111 4.24 9.14 17.59
N SER A 112 3.03 9.08 17.02
CA SER A 112 2.24 10.28 16.77
C SER A 112 1.71 10.91 18.06
N ASN A 113 1.54 10.12 19.12
CA ASN A 113 0.92 10.52 20.39
C ASN A 113 1.96 11.01 21.42
N ASP A 114 3.23 10.64 21.25
CA ASP A 114 4.32 11.03 22.16
C ASP A 114 5.46 11.66 21.35
N LYS A 115 5.54 12.99 21.41
CA LYS A 115 6.57 13.79 20.71
C LYS A 115 7.74 14.18 21.63
N ALA A 116 7.70 13.78 22.89
CA ALA A 116 8.71 14.17 23.86
C ALA A 116 10.04 13.46 23.60
N LEU A 117 11.14 14.14 23.95
CA LEU A 117 12.46 13.52 24.02
C LEU A 117 12.63 12.93 25.42
N HIS A 118 12.88 11.62 25.47
CA HIS A 118 13.08 10.84 26.67
C HIS A 118 14.56 10.53 26.85
N THR A 119 14.95 10.14 28.07
CA THR A 119 16.30 9.68 28.36
C THR A 119 16.23 8.29 28.98
N VAL A 120 17.14 7.42 28.58
CA VAL A 120 17.37 6.12 29.22
C VAL A 120 18.80 6.02 29.70
N LYS A 121 18.97 5.55 30.94
CA LYS A 121 20.26 5.22 31.51
C LYS A 121 20.62 3.76 31.18
N VAL A 122 21.75 3.57 30.53
CA VAL A 122 22.33 2.25 30.23
C VAL A 122 22.60 1.52 31.55
N SER A 123 22.21 0.25 31.62
CA SER A 123 22.37 -0.57 32.82
C SER A 123 22.86 -1.97 32.44
N ALA A 124 24.07 -2.31 32.87
CA ALA A 124 24.65 -3.63 32.68
C ALA A 124 23.81 -4.73 33.36
N ILE A 125 23.16 -4.41 34.49
CA ILE A 125 22.25 -5.33 35.20
C ILE A 125 21.02 -5.66 34.34
N LYS A 126 20.56 -4.73 33.50
CA LYS A 126 19.48 -4.96 32.52
C LYS A 126 19.99 -5.58 31.21
N GLY A 127 21.28 -5.89 31.11
CA GLY A 127 21.87 -6.45 29.89
C GLY A 127 22.06 -5.43 28.76
N HIS A 128 22.06 -4.13 29.05
CA HIS A 128 22.26 -3.09 28.04
C HIS A 128 23.74 -3.00 27.62
N GLY A 129 24.18 -3.84 26.68
CA GLY A 129 25.53 -3.79 26.10
C GLY A 129 25.61 -3.01 24.79
N THR A 130 24.50 -2.94 24.08
CA THR A 130 24.36 -2.31 22.76
C THR A 130 23.03 -1.56 22.65
N PHE A 131 22.89 -0.73 21.62
CA PHE A 131 21.60 -0.13 21.27
C PHE A 131 20.54 -1.20 20.96
N SER A 132 20.92 -2.34 20.38
CA SER A 132 19.97 -3.43 20.12
C SER A 132 19.42 -4.02 21.41
N ASP A 133 20.22 -4.13 22.48
CA ASP A 133 19.75 -4.66 23.76
C ASP A 133 18.76 -3.69 24.41
N ILE A 134 19.04 -2.39 24.31
CA ILE A 134 18.20 -1.30 24.83
C ILE A 134 16.84 -1.29 24.11
N VAL A 135 16.83 -1.36 22.78
CA VAL A 135 15.59 -1.39 21.98
C VAL A 135 14.75 -2.65 22.26
N LYS A 136 15.38 -3.76 22.67
CA LYS A 136 14.67 -5.00 23.05
C LYS A 136 14.03 -4.92 24.43
N ASP A 137 14.43 -3.99 25.31
CA ASP A 137 13.74 -3.73 26.59
C ASP A 137 12.46 -2.89 26.34
N THR A 138 11.53 -3.47 25.58
CA THR A 138 10.30 -2.81 25.12
C THR A 138 9.36 -2.43 26.27
N ASN A 139 9.52 -3.05 27.44
CA ASN A 139 8.74 -2.72 28.63
C ASN A 139 9.12 -1.35 29.21
N GLN A 140 10.30 -0.83 28.85
CA GLN A 140 10.79 0.47 29.33
C GLN A 140 11.01 1.46 28.19
N ILE A 141 11.54 0.98 27.07
CA ILE A 141 12.05 1.81 25.99
C ILE A 141 11.27 1.47 24.71
N GLY A 142 10.13 2.12 24.52
CA GLY A 142 9.31 1.99 23.31
C GLY A 142 9.89 2.79 22.13
N THR A 143 11.01 2.35 21.57
CA THR A 143 11.69 3.03 20.45
C THR A 143 12.22 2.04 19.40
N THR A 144 12.97 2.54 18.42
CA THR A 144 13.64 1.74 17.39
C THR A 144 15.14 2.02 17.38
N MET A 145 15.88 1.14 16.70
CA MET A 145 17.32 1.33 16.47
C MET A 145 17.60 2.65 15.73
N ASP A 146 16.86 2.93 14.66
CA ASP A 146 17.05 4.14 13.85
C ASP A 146 16.81 5.42 14.65
N ILE A 147 15.77 5.45 15.49
CA ILE A 147 15.50 6.59 16.37
C ILE A 147 16.64 6.73 17.39
N LEU A 148 17.07 5.64 18.02
CA LEU A 148 18.13 5.70 19.03
C LEU A 148 19.46 6.18 18.43
N ILE A 149 19.80 5.75 17.21
CA ILE A 149 20.96 6.25 16.45
C ILE A 149 20.79 7.74 16.12
N ARG A 150 19.63 8.13 15.60
CA ARG A 150 19.32 9.52 15.21
C ARG A 150 19.46 10.50 16.36
N GLU A 151 18.98 10.14 17.56
CA GLU A 151 18.98 11.03 18.73
C GLU A 151 20.33 11.08 19.49
N ASN A 152 21.26 10.15 19.20
CA ASN A 152 22.58 10.04 19.84
C ASN A 152 23.73 10.02 18.81
N PRO A 153 23.88 11.08 18.00
CA PRO A 153 24.97 11.16 17.03
C PRO A 153 26.34 11.07 17.73
N GLY A 154 27.24 10.26 17.18
CA GLY A 154 28.61 10.07 17.72
C GLY A 154 28.73 8.99 18.79
N VAL A 155 27.63 8.40 19.27
CA VAL A 155 27.68 7.23 20.15
C VAL A 155 27.83 5.95 19.32
N ASN A 156 28.73 5.06 19.72
CA ASN A 156 28.91 3.76 19.06
C ASN A 156 27.74 2.82 19.43
N PRO A 157 26.87 2.43 18.47
CA PRO A 157 25.69 1.62 18.78
C PRO A 157 26.01 0.19 19.25
N SER A 158 27.23 -0.30 18.96
CA SER A 158 27.68 -1.64 19.32
C SER A 158 28.41 -1.68 20.67
N LYS A 159 28.62 -0.54 21.31
CA LYS A 159 29.34 -0.47 22.58
C LYS A 159 28.90 0.76 23.38
N VAL A 160 28.02 0.52 24.35
CA VAL A 160 27.61 1.53 25.33
C VAL A 160 28.20 1.24 26.70
N HIS A 161 28.28 2.25 27.55
CA HIS A 161 28.87 2.14 28.89
C HIS A 161 27.80 2.17 29.98
N ASP A 162 28.00 1.39 31.05
CA ASP A 162 27.10 1.41 32.20
C ASP A 162 26.97 2.83 32.76
N GLY A 163 25.74 3.24 33.06
CA GLY A 163 25.41 4.58 33.54
C GLY A 163 25.37 5.68 32.47
N GLN A 164 25.75 5.39 31.21
CA GLN A 164 25.61 6.34 30.10
C GLN A 164 24.14 6.70 29.88
N GLU A 165 23.86 7.97 29.62
CA GLU A 165 22.51 8.44 29.28
C GLU A 165 22.36 8.58 27.76
N LEU A 166 21.32 7.97 27.22
CA LEU A 166 20.95 8.03 25.81
C LEU A 166 19.59 8.69 25.67
N ARG A 167 19.46 9.57 24.67
CA ARG A 167 18.20 10.25 24.36
C ARG A 167 17.42 9.44 23.33
N TYR A 168 16.10 9.43 23.40
CA TYR A 168 15.27 8.77 22.39
C TYR A 168 13.90 9.41 22.31
N ARG A 169 13.21 9.22 21.19
CA ARG A 169 11.76 9.45 21.07
C ARG A 169 11.04 8.13 21.02
N LYS A 170 9.77 8.11 21.42
CA LYS A 170 8.98 6.89 21.23
C LYS A 170 8.72 6.65 19.75
N GLY A 171 8.69 5.39 19.36
CA GLY A 171 8.43 4.98 18.00
C GLY A 171 8.45 3.47 17.85
N SER A 172 8.07 3.01 16.67
CA SER A 172 7.99 1.59 16.37
C SER A 172 8.33 1.32 14.91
N MET A 173 8.74 0.07 14.64
CA MET A 173 8.85 -0.41 13.27
C MET A 173 7.45 -0.61 12.71
N GLN A 174 7.12 0.10 11.64
CA GLN A 174 5.83 0.02 10.98
C GLN A 174 6.02 -0.18 9.49
N ARG A 175 5.10 -0.92 8.87
CA ARG A 175 5.05 -1.00 7.41
C ARG A 175 4.61 0.35 6.86
N ALA A 176 5.37 0.89 5.90
CA ALA A 176 5.02 2.11 5.18
C ALA A 176 5.24 1.95 3.67
N ILE A 177 4.50 2.73 2.88
CA ILE A 177 4.73 2.82 1.44
C ILE A 177 5.92 3.76 1.22
N ILE A 178 7.00 3.21 0.69
CA ILE A 178 8.25 3.93 0.39
C ILE A 178 8.35 4.35 -1.08
N GLY A 179 7.41 3.90 -1.92
CA GLY A 179 7.35 4.31 -3.32
C GLY A 179 6.37 3.49 -4.14
N TRP A 180 6.46 3.64 -5.46
CA TRP A 180 5.52 3.06 -6.42
C TRP A 180 6.25 2.47 -7.63
N ILE A 181 5.63 1.49 -8.28
CA ILE A 181 6.02 1.05 -9.61
C ILE A 181 5.52 2.11 -10.60
N SER A 182 6.45 2.71 -11.34
CA SER A 182 6.21 3.82 -12.28
C SER A 182 7.16 3.71 -13.48
N PRO A 183 6.75 4.08 -14.71
CA PRO A 183 5.41 4.57 -15.08
C PRO A 183 4.34 3.48 -15.06
N ILE A 184 3.08 3.87 -14.87
CA ILE A 184 1.93 2.97 -15.01
C ILE A 184 1.67 2.75 -16.50
N THR A 185 1.90 1.52 -16.96
CA THR A 185 1.73 1.09 -18.37
C THR A 185 0.89 -0.19 -18.42
N ALA A 186 0.41 -0.56 -19.61
CA ALA A 186 -0.36 -1.79 -19.81
C ALA A 186 0.41 -3.04 -19.34
N ASN A 187 1.72 -3.12 -19.61
CA ASN A 187 2.58 -4.22 -19.15
C ASN A 187 2.69 -4.29 -17.63
N VAL A 188 2.84 -3.13 -16.99
CA VAL A 188 2.91 -3.03 -15.53
C VAL A 188 1.59 -3.49 -14.91
N ILE A 189 0.44 -3.04 -15.45
CA ILE A 189 -0.88 -3.45 -14.99
C ILE A 189 -1.11 -4.95 -15.22
N ALA A 190 -0.79 -5.48 -16.40
CA ALA A 190 -0.92 -6.91 -16.70
C ALA A 190 -0.15 -7.78 -15.69
N LYS A 191 1.12 -7.43 -15.42
CA LYS A 191 1.95 -8.14 -14.43
C LYS A 191 1.42 -8.01 -13.01
N SER A 192 0.88 -6.84 -12.66
CA SER A 192 0.45 -6.51 -11.29
C SER A 192 -0.95 -7.05 -10.97
N TYR A 193 -1.86 -7.01 -11.93
CA TYR A 193 -3.28 -7.30 -11.76
C TYR A 193 -3.65 -8.68 -12.28
N ASN A 194 -3.42 -8.94 -13.57
CA ASN A 194 -3.75 -10.21 -14.22
C ASN A 194 -2.82 -11.36 -13.79
N GLY A 195 -1.57 -11.04 -13.42
CA GLY A 195 -0.61 -12.01 -12.87
C GLY A 195 -0.15 -13.07 -13.87
N GLY A 196 -0.29 -12.82 -15.17
CA GLY A 196 0.13 -13.72 -16.25
C GLY A 196 -0.89 -14.78 -16.66
N GLY A 197 -2.16 -14.63 -16.28
CA GLY A 197 -3.23 -15.55 -16.68
C GLY A 197 -3.54 -15.48 -18.18
N ASP A 198 -3.61 -14.27 -18.74
CA ASP A 198 -3.82 -14.06 -20.18
C ASP A 198 -2.59 -13.43 -20.82
N SER A 199 -1.91 -14.20 -21.68
CA SER A 199 -0.72 -13.77 -22.41
C SER A 199 -0.92 -12.51 -23.27
N LYS A 200 -2.16 -12.22 -23.70
CA LYS A 200 -2.50 -11.05 -24.53
C LYS A 200 -3.10 -9.89 -23.73
N TYR A 201 -3.16 -10.01 -22.41
CA TYR A 201 -3.82 -9.01 -21.57
C TYR A 201 -3.23 -7.61 -21.76
N ALA A 202 -1.91 -7.50 -21.80
CA ALA A 202 -1.23 -6.21 -21.98
C ALA A 202 -1.54 -5.57 -23.34
N GLU A 203 -1.59 -6.37 -24.41
CA GLU A 203 -1.91 -5.89 -25.76
C GLU A 203 -3.36 -5.38 -25.84
N LYS A 204 -4.32 -6.17 -25.32
CA LYS A 204 -5.74 -5.78 -25.25
C LYS A 204 -5.92 -4.50 -24.44
N LEU A 205 -5.32 -4.45 -23.26
CA LEU A 205 -5.39 -3.29 -22.38
C LEU A 205 -4.78 -2.05 -23.04
N SER A 206 -3.64 -2.19 -23.72
CA SER A 206 -3.00 -1.09 -24.46
C SER A 206 -3.89 -0.58 -25.58
N TYR A 207 -4.46 -1.49 -26.38
CA TYR A 207 -5.38 -1.14 -27.46
C TYR A 207 -6.58 -0.33 -26.95
N VAL A 208 -7.26 -0.81 -25.92
CA VAL A 208 -8.41 -0.14 -25.32
C VAL A 208 -8.02 1.22 -24.73
N HIS A 209 -6.89 1.29 -24.00
CA HIS A 209 -6.42 2.54 -23.43
C HIS A 209 -6.14 3.59 -24.52
N THR A 210 -5.48 3.19 -25.62
CA THR A 210 -5.25 4.08 -26.78
C THR A 210 -6.57 4.61 -27.33
N LEU A 211 -7.57 3.76 -27.58
CA LEU A 211 -8.89 4.19 -28.05
C LEU A 211 -9.54 5.22 -27.13
N LEU A 212 -9.50 4.99 -25.82
CA LEU A 212 -10.07 5.90 -24.82
C LEU A 212 -9.34 7.25 -24.80
N THR A 213 -8.01 7.25 -24.90
CA THR A 213 -7.21 8.48 -24.91
C THR A 213 -7.42 9.31 -26.18
N SER A 214 -7.50 8.67 -27.35
CA SER A 214 -7.79 9.34 -28.62
C SER A 214 -9.19 9.94 -28.64
N ALA A 215 -10.19 9.24 -28.08
CA ALA A 215 -11.55 9.76 -27.97
C ALA A 215 -11.62 11.01 -27.07
N THR A 216 -10.86 11.06 -25.98
CA THR A 216 -10.81 12.23 -25.09
C THR A 216 -10.01 13.42 -25.64
N GLY A 217 -9.07 13.17 -26.57
CA GLY A 217 -8.32 14.24 -27.25
C GLY A 217 -9.16 15.00 -28.29
N ASN A 218 -10.19 14.35 -28.85
CA ASN A 218 -11.06 14.92 -29.88
C ASN A 218 -12.20 15.79 -29.35
N THR A 219 -12.42 15.85 -28.04
CA THR A 219 -13.48 16.70 -27.42
C THR A 219 -13.08 18.17 -27.19
N ASN A 220 -11.90 18.60 -27.68
CA ASN A 220 -11.42 19.99 -27.60
C ASN A 220 -11.34 20.68 -28.99
N GLN A 221 -12.11 20.24 -29.98
CA GLN A 221 -12.28 20.91 -31.27
C GLN A 221 -13.74 21.31 -31.48
#